data_AF-B1XU69-F1
#
_entry.id   AF-B1XU69-F1
#
_cell.length_a   1.000
_cell.length_b   1.000
_cell.length_c   1.000
_cell.angle_alpha   90.00
_cell.angle_beta   90.00
_cell.angle_gamma   90.00
#
_symmetry.space_group_name_H-M   'P 1'
#
loop_
_entity.id
_entity.type
_entity.pdbx_description
1 polymer ?
#
loop_
_entity_poly.entity_id
_entity_poly.type
_entity_poly.pdbx_seq_one_letter_code
_entity_poly.pdbx_strand_id
1 'polypeptide(L)'
;MSRTLFKTFLIAILSTSLMLIAGCSTPRTKPASVTDRSGGSSEPAPPGYYRVKKGDTLARIALDHGKAPRDVNQWNKAANPGFNPNVIEVGDLILIKAPAGAKPARVVEKKPSADKADSSPATLESAKTEVIAEPGIRLSWPAKGKVTGEFSETNKGIDIAGKVGEPILAASDGKVVYAGNSLRGYGNLVIVKHDNTYLTAYAHNSKLLVKEGDAVRKGQKIAEMGDTDANAAKLHFELRVNGKPVNPTPYL
;
A
#
# COMPACT_ATOMS: atom_id res chain seq x y z
N MET A 1 -60.98 72.66 42.71
CA MET A 1 -60.31 71.36 42.92
C MET A 1 -60.08 70.69 41.58
N SER A 2 -58.83 70.66 41.12
CA SER A 2 -58.47 70.42 39.71
C SER A 2 -58.39 68.94 39.34
N ARG A 3 -59.11 68.56 38.28
CA ARG A 3 -59.06 67.22 37.63
C ARG A 3 -57.73 66.92 36.91
N THR A 4 -56.76 67.85 36.92
CA THR A 4 -55.43 67.65 36.32
C THR A 4 -54.43 66.92 37.22
N LEU A 5 -54.68 66.82 38.53
CA LEU A 5 -53.73 66.19 39.49
C LEU A 5 -53.83 64.66 39.56
N PHE A 6 -54.93 64.05 39.09
CA PHE A 6 -55.08 62.59 39.11
C PHE A 6 -54.52 61.91 37.86
N LYS A 7 -54.44 62.63 36.72
CA LYS A 7 -53.87 62.11 35.47
C LYS A 7 -52.34 62.09 35.46
N THR A 8 -51.69 63.01 36.18
CA THR A 8 -50.23 63.01 36.30
C THR A 8 -49.71 61.92 37.24
N PHE A 9 -50.54 61.46 38.19
CA PHE A 9 -50.17 60.37 39.10
C PHE A 9 -50.27 58.97 38.43
N LEU A 10 -51.18 58.79 37.47
CA LEU A 10 -51.34 57.51 36.75
C LEU A 10 -50.31 57.32 35.61
N ILE A 11 -49.70 58.40 35.12
CA ILE A 11 -48.63 58.34 34.10
C ILE A 11 -47.25 58.13 34.76
N ALA A 12 -47.10 58.50 36.04
CA ALA A 12 -45.85 58.33 36.79
C ALA A 12 -45.58 56.89 37.27
N ILE A 13 -46.59 56.01 37.31
CA ILE A 13 -46.42 54.60 37.73
C ILE A 13 -46.17 53.66 36.53
N LEU A 14 -46.42 54.13 35.30
CA LEU A 14 -46.09 53.37 34.07
C LEU A 14 -44.68 53.70 33.52
N SER A 15 -43.88 54.48 34.24
CA SER A 15 -42.55 54.95 33.82
C SER A 15 -41.40 54.43 34.70
N THR A 16 -41.65 53.63 35.74
CA THR A 16 -40.63 53.14 36.69
C THR A 16 -40.66 51.63 36.90
N SER A 17 -40.80 50.86 35.81
CA SER A 17 -40.40 49.44 35.80
C SER A 17 -39.94 49.04 34.40
N LEU A 18 -38.94 49.77 33.89
CA LEU A 18 -38.19 49.38 32.69
C LEU A 18 -36.73 49.84 32.83
N MET A 19 -36.03 49.25 33.80
CA MET A 19 -34.57 49.19 34.00
C MET A 19 -34.48 48.17 35.14
N LEU A 20 -34.07 46.91 34.98
CA LEU A 20 -32.75 46.46 34.56
C LEU A 20 -32.85 45.05 33.97
N ILE A 21 -32.64 44.90 32.67
CA ILE A 21 -32.02 43.69 32.11
C ILE A 21 -31.03 44.16 31.03
N ALA A 22 -29.92 44.75 31.46
CA ALA A 22 -28.74 44.84 30.60
C ALA A 22 -28.14 43.43 30.53
N GLY A 23 -28.67 42.61 29.63
CA GLY A 23 -28.03 41.37 29.25
C GLY A 23 -26.75 41.70 28.48
N CYS A 24 -25.59 41.39 29.05
CA CYS A 24 -24.34 41.38 28.31
C CYS A 24 -24.43 40.34 27.19
N SER A 25 -24.87 40.75 26.00
CA SER A 25 -24.63 40.00 24.77
C SER A 25 -23.18 40.20 24.39
N THR A 26 -22.32 39.31 24.87
CA THR A 26 -21.04 39.08 24.21
C THR A 26 -21.34 38.49 22.83
N PRO A 27 -20.84 39.06 21.72
CA PRO A 27 -20.89 38.36 20.44
C PRO A 27 -19.90 37.20 20.54
N ARG A 28 -20.38 36.07 21.09
CA ARG A 28 -19.63 34.82 21.10
C ARG A 28 -19.61 34.33 19.65
N THR A 29 -18.47 34.60 19.01
CA THR A 29 -17.74 33.73 18.10
C THR A 29 -18.59 32.65 17.43
N LYS A 30 -18.64 32.69 16.09
CA LYS A 30 -18.94 31.62 15.12
C LYS A 30 -19.71 30.41 15.70
N PRO A 31 -20.88 30.03 15.15
CA PRO A 31 -21.60 28.84 15.63
C PRO A 31 -20.60 27.70 15.78
N ALA A 32 -20.55 27.08 16.98
CA ALA A 32 -19.70 25.94 17.20
C ALA A 32 -19.94 24.98 16.04
N SER A 33 -18.89 24.63 15.30
CA SER A 33 -19.02 23.68 14.20
C SER A 33 -19.64 22.43 14.78
N VAL A 34 -20.89 22.16 14.43
CA VAL A 34 -21.52 20.89 14.71
C VAL A 34 -20.84 19.91 13.78
N THR A 35 -19.77 19.30 14.26
CA THR A 35 -19.22 18.13 13.59
C THR A 35 -20.20 17.02 13.87
N ASP A 36 -20.90 16.61 12.83
CA ASP A 36 -21.65 15.37 12.81
C ASP A 36 -20.70 14.25 13.28
N ARG A 37 -21.02 13.60 14.42
CA ARG A 37 -20.27 12.46 14.95
C ARG A 37 -20.76 11.13 14.36
N SER A 38 -21.65 11.16 13.36
CA SER A 38 -22.12 9.99 12.62
C SER A 38 -21.41 9.87 11.26
N GLY A 39 -20.09 9.68 11.30
CA GLY A 39 -19.32 9.38 10.11
C GLY A 39 -17.86 9.22 10.47
N GLY A 40 -17.30 8.02 10.25
CA GLY A 40 -15.89 7.74 10.50
C GLY A 40 -15.01 8.86 9.94
N SER A 41 -14.08 9.33 10.78
CA SER A 41 -13.20 10.47 10.50
C SER A 41 -12.71 10.49 9.05
N SER A 42 -13.25 11.40 8.24
CA SER A 42 -12.79 11.66 6.86
C SER A 42 -11.59 12.62 6.83
N GLU A 43 -10.89 12.79 7.96
CA GLU A 43 -9.69 13.61 7.99
C GLU A 43 -8.59 12.91 7.18
N PRO A 44 -8.03 13.56 6.15
CA PRO A 44 -6.93 13.01 5.35
C PRO A 44 -5.79 12.54 6.25
N ALA A 45 -5.15 11.43 5.90
CA ALA A 45 -4.00 10.96 6.68
C ALA A 45 -2.87 12.01 6.61
N PRO A 46 -2.19 12.31 7.75
CA PRO A 46 -1.04 13.20 7.75
C PRO A 46 0.05 12.70 6.77
N PRO A 47 0.88 13.58 6.20
CA PRO A 47 1.95 13.17 5.27
C PRO A 47 2.84 12.08 5.88
N GLY A 48 3.03 10.97 5.15
CA GLY A 48 3.81 9.82 5.61
C GLY A 48 3.01 8.79 6.43
N TYR A 49 1.73 9.05 6.69
CA TYR A 49 0.79 8.11 7.29
C TYR A 49 -0.29 7.68 6.29
N TYR A 50 -0.84 6.50 6.51
CA TYR A 50 -2.02 5.98 5.83
C TYR A 50 -3.13 5.72 6.85
N ARG A 51 -4.37 6.08 6.52
CA ARG A 51 -5.54 5.82 7.37
C ARG A 51 -6.19 4.49 6.96
N VAL A 52 -6.21 3.53 7.88
CA VAL A 52 -6.77 2.19 7.68
C VAL A 52 -8.24 2.26 7.30
N LYS A 53 -8.61 1.57 6.23
CA LYS A 53 -9.97 1.43 5.73
C LYS A 53 -10.47 0.02 5.97
N LYS A 54 -11.79 -0.15 5.88
CA LYS A 54 -12.43 -1.46 6.02
C LYS A 54 -11.85 -2.44 4.99
N GLY A 55 -11.28 -3.55 5.50
CA GLY A 55 -10.70 -4.62 4.68
C GLY A 55 -9.20 -4.51 4.43
N ASP A 56 -8.55 -3.47 4.94
CA ASP A 56 -7.11 -3.33 4.84
C ASP A 56 -6.37 -4.32 5.76
N THR A 57 -5.16 -4.67 5.35
CA THR A 57 -4.17 -5.35 6.20
C THR A 57 -2.87 -4.56 6.15
N LEU A 58 -2.03 -4.66 7.19
CA LEU A 58 -0.76 -3.94 7.23
C LEU A 58 0.11 -4.26 6.00
N ALA A 59 0.11 -5.54 5.60
CA ALA A 59 0.86 -5.99 4.45
C ALA A 59 0.30 -5.42 3.14
N ARG A 60 -1.02 -5.35 2.96
CA ARG A 60 -1.63 -4.77 1.75
C ARG A 60 -1.35 -3.27 1.67
N ILE A 61 -1.53 -2.55 2.77
CA ILE A 61 -1.18 -1.13 2.88
C ILE A 61 0.28 -0.91 2.51
N ALA A 62 1.20 -1.66 3.13
CA ALA A 62 2.63 -1.53 2.86
C ALA A 62 2.95 -1.70 1.37
N LEU A 63 2.37 -2.72 0.74
CA LEU A 63 2.59 -3.02 -0.69
C LEU A 63 2.03 -1.98 -1.63
N ASP A 64 0.82 -1.49 -1.36
CA ASP A 64 0.18 -0.41 -2.13
C ASP A 64 0.99 0.90 -2.05
N HIS A 65 1.82 1.04 -1.01
CA HIS A 65 2.76 2.14 -0.82
C HIS A 65 4.23 1.80 -1.18
N GLY A 66 4.49 0.62 -1.76
CA GLY A 66 5.82 0.21 -2.22
C GLY A 66 6.82 0.05 -1.09
N LYS A 67 6.35 -0.40 0.08
CA LYS A 67 7.15 -0.65 1.26
C LYS A 67 7.10 -2.14 1.59
N ALA A 68 8.20 -2.67 2.12
CA ALA A 68 8.18 -4.03 2.62
C ALA A 68 7.27 -4.08 3.86
N PRO A 69 6.34 -5.05 3.98
CA PRO A 69 5.49 -5.20 5.16
C PRO A 69 6.29 -5.25 6.47
N ARG A 70 7.46 -5.89 6.44
CA ARG A 70 8.40 -5.92 7.57
C ARG A 70 8.91 -4.54 7.96
N ASP A 71 9.32 -3.72 7.00
CA ASP A 71 9.84 -2.37 7.27
C ASP A 71 8.74 -1.50 7.88
N VAL A 72 7.53 -1.53 7.30
CA VAL A 72 6.37 -0.82 7.85
C VAL A 72 6.03 -1.30 9.25
N ASN A 73 6.02 -2.61 9.49
CA ASN A 73 5.82 -3.17 10.83
C ASN A 73 6.89 -2.67 11.82
N GLN A 74 8.17 -2.68 11.42
CA GLN A 74 9.26 -2.18 12.26
C GLN A 74 9.12 -0.69 12.57
N TRP A 75 8.75 0.15 11.59
CA TRP A 75 8.54 1.58 11.80
C TRP A 75 7.38 1.85 12.77
N ASN A 76 6.28 1.13 12.63
CA ASN A 76 5.11 1.30 13.49
C ASN A 76 5.35 0.75 14.91
N LYS A 77 6.06 -0.37 15.06
CA LYS A 77 6.49 -0.87 16.39
C LYS A 77 7.49 0.05 17.08
N ALA A 78 8.40 0.66 16.33
CA ALA A 78 9.35 1.61 16.89
C ALA A 78 8.67 2.90 17.36
N ALA A 79 7.64 3.37 16.63
CA ALA A 79 6.84 4.53 17.02
C ALA A 79 5.85 4.23 18.15
N ASN A 80 5.28 3.02 18.17
CA ASN A 80 4.35 2.54 19.18
C ASN A 80 4.67 1.07 19.54
N PRO A 81 5.35 0.81 20.67
CA PRO A 81 5.68 -0.55 21.10
C PRO A 81 4.48 -1.47 21.30
N GLY A 82 3.28 -0.92 21.51
CA GLY A 82 2.02 -1.68 21.61
C GLY A 82 1.38 -2.03 20.26
N PHE A 83 1.96 -1.61 19.13
CA PHE A 83 1.41 -1.86 17.81
C PHE A 83 1.40 -3.36 17.47
N ASN A 84 0.20 -3.87 17.15
CA ASN A 84 0.01 -5.23 16.69
C ASN A 84 -0.30 -5.26 15.18
N PRO A 85 0.58 -5.81 14.33
CA PRO A 85 0.37 -5.84 12.88
C PRO A 85 -0.82 -6.70 12.43
N ASN A 86 -1.27 -7.63 13.27
CA ASN A 86 -2.40 -8.52 12.99
C ASN A 86 -3.74 -7.93 13.42
N VAL A 87 -3.74 -6.82 14.15
CA VAL A 87 -4.94 -6.15 14.68
C VAL A 87 -4.81 -4.66 14.35
N ILE A 88 -5.33 -4.28 13.19
CA ILE A 88 -5.46 -2.88 12.77
C ILE A 88 -6.95 -2.56 12.59
N GLU A 89 -7.38 -1.42 13.11
CA GLU A 89 -8.77 -0.99 13.09
C GLU A 89 -9.02 0.11 12.06
N VAL A 90 -10.25 0.20 11.56
CA VAL A 90 -10.63 1.24 10.62
C VAL A 90 -10.46 2.60 11.29
N GLY A 91 -9.68 3.48 10.67
CA GLY A 91 -9.34 4.80 11.19
C GLY A 91 -7.93 4.90 11.76
N ASP A 92 -7.25 3.79 12.04
CA ASP A 92 -5.87 3.77 12.53
C ASP A 92 -4.91 4.46 11.56
N LEU A 93 -3.85 5.08 12.09
CA LEU A 93 -2.80 5.69 11.29
C LEU A 93 -1.57 4.77 11.24
N ILE A 94 -1.23 4.31 10.05
CA ILE A 94 -0.06 3.48 9.78
C ILE A 94 1.04 4.34 9.17
N LEU A 95 2.21 4.35 9.80
CA LEU A 95 3.40 5.01 9.30
C LEU A 95 3.95 4.25 8.08
N ILE A 96 3.84 4.85 6.90
CA ILE A 96 4.27 4.26 5.61
C ILE A 96 5.56 4.89 5.07
N LYS A 97 6.15 5.83 5.81
CA LYS A 97 7.42 6.47 5.50
C LYS A 97 8.42 6.19 6.61
N ALA A 98 9.66 5.90 6.23
CA ALA A 98 10.74 5.69 7.19
C ALA A 98 10.92 6.93 8.10
N PRO A 99 11.03 6.77 9.43
CA PRO A 99 11.35 7.88 10.31
C PRO A 99 12.75 8.42 10.00
N ALA A 100 12.92 9.74 10.03
CA ALA A 100 14.21 10.39 9.78
C ALA A 100 15.24 9.89 10.80
N GLY A 101 16.18 9.05 10.36
CA GLY A 101 17.15 8.37 11.21
C GLY A 101 17.28 6.86 10.96
N ALA A 102 16.37 6.24 10.22
CA ALA A 102 16.53 4.85 9.78
C ALA A 102 17.60 4.79 8.66
N LYS A 103 18.85 4.48 9.04
CA LYS A 103 19.92 4.14 8.10
C LYS A 103 19.41 3.05 7.14
N PRO A 104 19.54 3.21 5.81
CA PRO A 104 19.34 2.09 4.90
C PRO A 104 20.29 0.98 5.31
N ALA A 105 19.78 -0.25 5.46
CA ALA A 105 20.60 -1.41 5.68
C ALA A 105 21.60 -1.52 4.51
N ARG A 106 22.85 -1.16 4.80
CA ARG A 106 23.98 -1.16 3.89
C ARG A 106 24.15 -2.57 3.29
N VAL A 107 24.10 -2.64 1.97
CA VAL A 107 24.47 -3.80 1.16
C VAL A 107 25.91 -4.17 1.52
N VAL A 108 26.13 -5.34 2.11
CA VAL A 108 27.46 -5.94 2.19
C VAL A 108 27.67 -6.68 0.89
N GLU A 109 28.28 -5.96 -0.05
CA GLU A 109 28.71 -6.44 -1.35
C GLU A 109 29.90 -7.39 -1.15
N LYS A 110 29.63 -8.70 -1.16
CA LYS A 110 30.69 -9.72 -1.19
C LYS A 110 31.00 -10.03 -2.65
N LYS A 111 32.09 -9.44 -3.13
CA LYS A 111 32.76 -9.72 -4.41
C LYS A 111 32.93 -11.23 -4.65
N PRO A 112 32.47 -11.81 -5.76
CA PRO A 112 32.87 -13.15 -6.17
C PRO A 112 34.18 -13.08 -6.94
N SER A 113 35.20 -13.80 -6.46
CA SER A 113 36.36 -14.15 -7.27
C SER A 113 35.94 -15.11 -8.38
N ALA A 114 36.51 -14.88 -9.55
CA ALA A 114 36.36 -15.65 -10.76
C ALA A 114 36.77 -17.11 -10.58
N ASP A 115 36.11 -18.01 -11.33
CA ASP A 115 36.83 -19.03 -12.07
C ASP A 115 36.13 -19.41 -13.39
N LYS A 116 36.99 -19.71 -14.37
CA LYS A 116 36.87 -19.99 -15.81
C LYS A 116 35.54 -20.59 -16.32
N ALA A 117 34.94 -20.05 -17.38
CA ALA A 117 35.33 -20.14 -18.80
C ALA A 117 35.28 -21.56 -19.39
N ASP A 118 34.25 -21.82 -20.19
CA ASP A 118 34.44 -22.49 -21.48
C ASP A 118 33.46 -21.93 -22.52
N SER A 119 33.91 -21.90 -23.78
CA SER A 119 33.39 -21.00 -24.81
C SER A 119 32.77 -21.73 -26.02
N SER A 120 31.66 -21.18 -26.50
CA SER A 120 31.29 -20.98 -27.94
C SER A 120 30.63 -22.13 -28.75
N PRO A 121 29.92 -21.86 -29.88
CA PRO A 121 29.53 -20.56 -30.47
C PRO A 121 28.03 -20.37 -30.74
N ALA A 122 27.71 -19.10 -31.02
CA ALA A 122 26.44 -18.53 -31.40
C ALA A 122 25.86 -19.04 -32.73
N THR A 123 24.53 -19.11 -32.79
CA THR A 123 23.77 -18.87 -34.02
C THR A 123 22.97 -17.59 -33.79
N LEU A 124 23.26 -16.60 -34.62
CA LEU A 124 22.58 -15.31 -34.69
C LEU A 124 21.20 -15.47 -35.34
N GLU A 125 20.38 -14.45 -35.13
CA GLU A 125 19.29 -14.01 -36.01
C GLU A 125 17.85 -14.37 -35.59
N SER A 126 17.24 -13.45 -34.83
CA SER A 126 16.20 -12.59 -35.41
C SER A 126 15.93 -11.43 -34.45
N ALA A 127 16.31 -10.23 -34.88
CA ALA A 127 16.03 -8.99 -34.20
C ALA A 127 14.51 -8.77 -34.13
N LYS A 128 13.94 -8.82 -32.92
CA LYS A 128 12.65 -8.20 -32.63
C LYS A 128 12.96 -6.87 -31.94
N THR A 129 12.57 -5.79 -32.62
CA THR A 129 12.60 -4.40 -32.18
C THR A 129 12.49 -4.28 -30.67
N GLU A 130 13.61 -3.94 -30.06
CA GLU A 130 13.76 -3.72 -28.64
C GLU A 130 13.03 -2.42 -28.30
N VAL A 131 11.79 -2.56 -27.84
CA VAL A 131 11.08 -1.45 -27.21
C VAL A 131 11.88 -1.14 -25.95
N ILE A 132 12.61 -0.03 -25.99
CA ILE A 132 13.35 0.48 -24.83
C ILE A 132 12.29 0.80 -23.77
N ALA A 133 12.07 -0.12 -22.84
CA ALA A 133 11.43 0.20 -21.58
C ALA A 133 12.26 1.32 -20.94
N GLU A 134 11.61 2.44 -20.62
CA GLU A 134 12.25 3.52 -19.88
C GLU A 134 13.00 2.96 -18.66
N PRO A 135 14.23 3.44 -18.42
CA PRO A 135 15.30 2.64 -17.87
C PRO A 135 15.06 2.33 -16.39
N GLY A 136 15.19 1.06 -16.02
CA GLY A 136 15.52 0.70 -14.66
C GLY A 136 15.59 -0.79 -14.39
N ILE A 137 14.75 -1.61 -15.04
CA ILE A 137 14.78 -3.07 -14.87
C ILE A 137 14.36 -3.82 -16.13
N ARG A 138 15.03 -4.95 -16.40
CA ARG A 138 14.65 -5.92 -17.43
C ARG A 138 14.24 -7.22 -16.78
N LEU A 139 12.95 -7.53 -16.85
CA LEU A 139 12.39 -8.76 -16.30
C LEU A 139 12.58 -9.93 -17.28
N SER A 140 12.38 -11.14 -16.81
CA SER A 140 12.16 -12.31 -17.66
C SER A 140 10.78 -12.86 -17.37
N TRP A 141 10.21 -13.54 -18.37
CA TRP A 141 9.00 -14.33 -18.20
C TRP A 141 9.09 -15.26 -16.98
N PRO A 142 8.22 -15.09 -15.98
CA PRO A 142 8.27 -15.84 -14.72
C PRO A 142 7.65 -17.23 -14.83
N ALA A 143 6.85 -17.47 -15.88
CA ALA A 143 6.23 -18.74 -16.19
C ALA A 143 6.10 -18.91 -17.70
N LYS A 144 6.01 -20.16 -18.15
CA LYS A 144 5.63 -20.48 -19.53
C LYS A 144 4.10 -20.49 -19.60
N GLY A 145 3.54 -20.04 -20.72
CA GLY A 145 2.10 -20.09 -20.92
C GLY A 145 1.57 -18.90 -21.72
N LYS A 146 0.28 -18.96 -22.04
CA LYS A 146 -0.42 -17.85 -22.70
C LYS A 146 -0.90 -16.86 -21.63
N VAL A 147 -0.77 -15.57 -21.91
CA VAL A 147 -1.45 -14.54 -21.13
C VAL A 147 -2.95 -14.67 -21.35
N THR A 148 -3.71 -14.87 -20.27
CA THR A 148 -5.17 -15.02 -20.27
C THR A 148 -5.89 -13.86 -19.57
N GLY A 149 -5.16 -13.04 -18.83
CA GLY A 149 -5.65 -11.80 -18.22
C GLY A 149 -4.63 -10.69 -18.41
N GLU A 150 -5.04 -9.60 -19.05
CA GLU A 150 -4.20 -8.44 -19.28
C GLU A 150 -4.29 -7.45 -18.12
N PHE A 151 -3.28 -6.59 -17.99
CA PHE A 151 -3.27 -5.50 -17.02
C PHE A 151 -4.42 -4.51 -17.29
N SER A 152 -5.16 -4.16 -16.24
CA SER A 152 -6.30 -3.24 -16.31
C SER A 152 -6.59 -2.59 -14.95
N GLU A 153 -7.65 -1.79 -14.84
CA GLU A 153 -8.04 -1.21 -13.57
C GLU A 153 -8.47 -2.25 -12.52
N THR A 154 -9.02 -3.38 -12.95
CA THR A 154 -9.45 -4.46 -12.06
C THR A 154 -8.40 -5.56 -11.90
N ASN A 155 -7.53 -5.74 -12.90
CA ASN A 155 -6.41 -6.68 -12.88
C ASN A 155 -5.08 -5.94 -12.72
N LYS A 156 -4.48 -5.99 -11.53
CA LYS A 156 -3.26 -5.23 -11.19
C LYS A 156 -1.95 -5.85 -11.74
N GLY A 157 -2.07 -6.91 -12.52
CA GLY A 157 -0.96 -7.62 -13.14
C GLY A 157 -1.36 -8.28 -14.46
N ILE A 158 -0.65 -9.34 -14.84
CA ILE A 158 -1.03 -10.24 -15.92
C ILE A 158 -1.27 -11.64 -15.37
N ASP A 159 -2.20 -12.36 -15.98
CA ASP A 159 -2.45 -13.76 -15.66
C ASP A 159 -1.85 -14.65 -16.74
N ILE A 160 -0.97 -15.58 -16.36
CA ILE A 160 -0.31 -16.53 -17.25
C ILE A 160 -0.88 -17.92 -16.95
N ALA A 161 -1.58 -18.51 -17.91
CA ALA A 161 -2.15 -19.84 -17.76
C ALA A 161 -1.07 -20.92 -17.75
N GLY A 162 -1.25 -21.93 -16.91
CA GLY A 162 -0.37 -23.09 -16.84
C GLY A 162 -1.03 -24.23 -16.08
N LYS A 163 -0.21 -25.10 -15.49
CA LYS A 163 -0.68 -26.27 -14.72
C LYS A 163 -0.18 -26.23 -13.29
N VAL A 164 -0.96 -26.78 -12.36
CA VAL A 164 -0.52 -26.94 -10.97
C VAL A 164 0.80 -27.70 -10.92
N GLY A 165 1.76 -27.18 -10.15
CA GLY A 165 3.10 -27.76 -10.01
C GLY A 165 4.14 -27.22 -11.00
N GLU A 166 3.75 -26.48 -12.05
CA GLU A 166 4.71 -25.89 -12.97
C GLU A 166 5.61 -24.86 -12.28
N PRO A 167 6.90 -24.77 -12.67
CA PRO A 167 7.84 -23.89 -12.00
C PRO A 167 7.52 -22.41 -12.24
N ILE A 168 7.48 -21.64 -11.15
CA ILE A 168 7.48 -20.18 -11.18
C ILE A 168 8.88 -19.67 -10.86
N LEU A 169 9.40 -18.82 -11.74
CA LEU A 169 10.76 -18.33 -11.70
C LEU A 169 10.80 -16.85 -11.29
N ALA A 170 11.82 -16.44 -10.56
CA ALA A 170 12.07 -15.03 -10.28
C ALA A 170 12.38 -14.27 -11.58
N ALA A 171 11.62 -13.20 -11.84
CA ALA A 171 11.74 -12.41 -13.06
C ALA A 171 13.03 -11.56 -13.11
N SER A 172 13.65 -11.29 -11.96
CA SER A 172 14.96 -10.62 -11.85
C SER A 172 15.59 -10.93 -10.49
N ASP A 173 16.86 -10.55 -10.31
CA ASP A 173 17.59 -10.65 -9.05
C ASP A 173 16.92 -9.81 -7.96
N GLY A 174 16.90 -10.29 -6.72
CA GLY A 174 16.32 -9.50 -5.63
C GLY A 174 16.30 -10.22 -4.31
N LYS A 175 15.51 -9.67 -3.39
CA LYS A 175 15.27 -10.21 -2.05
C LYS A 175 13.80 -10.48 -1.84
N VAL A 176 13.47 -11.67 -1.34
CA VAL A 176 12.11 -12.03 -0.95
C VAL A 176 11.72 -11.19 0.27
N VAL A 177 10.72 -10.33 0.11
CA VAL A 177 10.19 -9.46 1.18
C VAL A 177 8.85 -9.93 1.72
N TYR A 178 8.27 -10.96 1.09
CA TYR A 178 7.08 -11.65 1.57
C TYR A 178 7.02 -13.07 0.97
N ALA A 179 6.67 -14.06 1.78
CA ALA A 179 6.35 -15.42 1.35
C ALA A 179 5.29 -15.99 2.32
N GLY A 180 4.03 -16.10 1.88
CA GLY A 180 2.93 -16.54 2.74
C GLY A 180 1.56 -16.40 2.09
N ASN A 181 0.50 -16.52 2.88
CA ASN A 181 -0.90 -16.53 2.41
C ASN A 181 -1.83 -15.57 3.17
N SER A 182 -1.29 -14.65 3.97
CA SER A 182 -2.05 -13.72 4.80
C SER A 182 -2.64 -12.55 4.00
N LEU A 183 -2.35 -12.45 2.71
CA LEU A 183 -2.83 -11.40 1.82
C LEU A 183 -4.04 -11.89 1.03
N ARG A 184 -5.23 -11.47 1.48
CA ARG A 184 -6.50 -11.87 0.88
C ARG A 184 -6.56 -11.55 -0.61
N GLY A 185 -6.97 -12.55 -1.39
CA GLY A 185 -7.15 -12.44 -2.84
C GLY A 185 -5.88 -12.76 -3.65
N TYR A 186 -4.77 -13.07 -2.99
CA TYR A 186 -3.52 -13.48 -3.63
C TYR A 186 -3.20 -14.97 -3.42
N GLY A 187 -3.91 -15.67 -2.54
CA GLY A 187 -3.56 -17.03 -2.17
C GLY A 187 -2.15 -17.10 -1.59
N ASN A 188 -1.41 -18.17 -1.91
CA ASN A 188 0.02 -18.23 -1.59
C ASN A 188 0.80 -17.29 -2.51
N LEU A 189 1.56 -16.39 -1.91
CA LEU A 189 2.18 -15.26 -2.59
C LEU A 189 3.67 -15.18 -2.24
N VAL A 190 4.49 -14.91 -3.26
CA VAL A 190 5.88 -14.46 -3.10
C VAL A 190 5.98 -13.03 -3.60
N ILE A 191 6.71 -12.19 -2.88
CA ILE A 191 7.05 -10.83 -3.33
C ILE A 191 8.55 -10.64 -3.29
N VAL A 192 9.13 -10.25 -4.42
CA VAL A 192 10.55 -10.01 -4.58
C VAL A 192 10.79 -8.51 -4.77
N LYS A 193 11.61 -7.93 -3.89
CA LYS A 193 12.14 -6.57 -4.01
C LYS A 193 13.43 -6.61 -4.82
N HIS A 194 13.44 -5.92 -5.95
CA HIS A 194 14.64 -5.81 -6.80
C HIS A 194 15.50 -4.63 -6.35
N ASP A 195 14.86 -3.49 -6.06
CA ASP A 195 15.49 -2.30 -5.47
C ASP A 195 14.43 -1.45 -4.75
N ASN A 196 14.70 -0.16 -4.50
CA ASN A 196 13.76 0.75 -3.84
C ASN A 196 12.56 1.17 -4.72
N THR A 197 12.62 0.89 -6.02
CA THR A 197 11.65 1.29 -7.03
C THR A 197 10.80 0.11 -7.47
N TYR A 198 11.39 -1.07 -7.68
CA TYR A 198 10.75 -2.21 -8.33
C TYR A 198 10.48 -3.38 -7.38
N LEU A 199 9.24 -3.86 -7.41
CA LEU A 199 8.76 -5.07 -6.74
C LEU A 199 8.04 -5.96 -7.76
N THR A 200 8.23 -7.27 -7.67
CA THR A 200 7.41 -8.25 -8.40
C THR A 200 6.64 -9.13 -7.43
N ALA A 201 5.40 -9.47 -7.78
CA ALA A 201 4.54 -10.34 -6.99
C ALA A 201 4.11 -11.56 -7.82
N TYR A 202 4.13 -12.73 -7.20
CA TYR A 202 3.83 -14.03 -7.81
C TYR A 202 2.74 -14.70 -6.97
N ALA A 203 1.50 -14.71 -7.44
CA ALA A 203 0.34 -15.14 -6.64
C ALA A 203 -0.24 -16.48 -7.08
N HIS A 204 -1.22 -16.96 -6.32
CA HIS A 204 -1.99 -18.19 -6.55
C HIS A 204 -1.14 -19.48 -6.54
N ASN A 205 0.05 -19.45 -5.93
CA ASN A 205 0.96 -20.60 -5.95
C ASN A 205 0.37 -21.80 -5.18
N SER A 206 0.72 -23.02 -5.57
CA SER A 206 0.42 -24.22 -4.79
C SER A 206 1.45 -24.43 -3.68
N LYS A 207 2.72 -24.11 -3.96
CA LYS A 207 3.83 -24.28 -3.02
C LYS A 207 4.85 -23.15 -3.13
N LEU A 208 5.32 -22.66 -1.98
CA LEU A 208 6.40 -21.69 -1.90
C LEU A 208 7.73 -22.41 -1.64
N LEU A 209 8.77 -22.09 -2.40
CA LEU A 209 10.10 -22.71 -2.29
C LEU A 209 11.15 -21.78 -1.67
N VAL A 210 10.74 -20.55 -1.36
CA VAL A 210 11.54 -19.52 -0.71
C VAL A 210 10.80 -18.98 0.50
N LYS A 211 11.54 -18.35 1.40
CA LYS A 211 11.01 -17.67 2.59
C LYS A 211 11.40 -16.20 2.61
N GLU A 212 10.72 -15.42 3.44
CA GLU A 212 11.06 -14.03 3.66
C GLU A 212 12.53 -13.89 4.09
N GLY A 213 13.26 -12.98 3.43
CA GLY A 213 14.66 -12.70 3.68
C GLY A 213 15.62 -13.34 2.68
N ASP A 214 15.20 -14.36 1.93
CA ASP A 214 16.04 -15.05 0.95
C ASP A 214 16.46 -14.12 -0.20
N ALA A 215 17.70 -14.27 -0.66
CA ALA A 215 18.15 -13.68 -1.92
C ALA A 215 17.82 -14.62 -3.08
N VAL A 216 17.31 -14.07 -4.17
CA VAL A 216 16.95 -14.83 -5.38
C VAL A 216 17.66 -14.26 -6.60
N ARG A 217 17.97 -15.12 -7.55
CA ARG A 217 18.52 -14.73 -8.86
C ARG A 217 17.46 -14.83 -9.95
N LYS A 218 17.59 -14.04 -11.01
CA LYS A 218 16.80 -14.14 -12.23
C LYS A 218 16.80 -15.59 -12.73
N GLY A 219 15.61 -16.12 -13.00
CA GLY A 219 15.40 -17.51 -13.43
C GLY A 219 15.43 -18.56 -12.31
N GLN A 220 15.69 -18.19 -11.06
CA GLN A 220 15.61 -19.13 -9.92
C GLN A 220 14.17 -19.55 -9.69
N LYS A 221 13.93 -20.87 -9.53
CA LYS A 221 12.62 -21.39 -9.14
C LYS A 221 12.29 -20.94 -7.71
N ILE A 222 11.20 -20.20 -7.54
CA ILE A 222 10.78 -19.62 -6.25
C ILE A 222 9.47 -20.22 -5.72
N ALA A 223 8.65 -20.78 -6.61
CA ALA A 223 7.37 -21.37 -6.26
C ALA A 223 6.93 -22.40 -7.32
N GLU A 224 5.81 -23.05 -7.04
CA GLU A 224 5.09 -23.90 -7.97
C GLU A 224 3.71 -23.30 -8.21
N MET A 225 3.31 -23.24 -9.49
CA MET A 225 2.02 -22.69 -9.90
C MET A 225 0.89 -23.46 -9.23
N GLY A 226 -0.21 -22.77 -8.94
CA GLY A 226 -1.41 -23.36 -8.38
C GLY A 226 -2.64 -22.56 -8.75
N ASP A 227 -3.68 -22.76 -7.95
CA ASP A 227 -4.99 -22.14 -8.06
C ASP A 227 -5.48 -21.60 -6.70
N THR A 228 -4.56 -21.32 -5.76
CA THR A 228 -4.96 -20.83 -4.43
C THR A 228 -5.60 -19.44 -4.52
N ASP A 229 -6.83 -19.29 -4.01
CA ASP A 229 -7.66 -18.09 -4.21
C ASP A 229 -7.88 -17.71 -5.70
N ALA A 230 -7.81 -18.68 -6.63
CA ALA A 230 -8.09 -18.50 -8.05
C ALA A 230 -9.14 -19.49 -8.57
N ASN A 231 -9.68 -19.22 -9.76
CA ASN A 231 -10.67 -20.07 -10.43
C ASN A 231 -10.07 -21.15 -11.34
N ALA A 232 -8.76 -21.11 -11.57
CA ALA A 232 -8.02 -22.05 -12.40
C ALA A 232 -6.52 -21.95 -12.07
N ALA A 233 -5.75 -22.95 -12.49
CA ALA A 233 -4.30 -22.93 -12.38
C ALA A 233 -3.70 -21.82 -13.27
N LYS A 234 -3.11 -20.82 -12.64
CA LYS A 234 -2.48 -19.67 -13.31
C LYS A 234 -1.50 -18.98 -12.38
N LEU A 235 -0.51 -18.30 -12.97
CA LEU A 235 0.27 -17.30 -12.26
C LEU A 235 -0.39 -15.94 -12.45
N HIS A 236 -0.75 -15.27 -11.35
CA HIS A 236 -0.98 -13.84 -11.37
C HIS A 236 0.33 -13.12 -11.05
N PHE A 237 0.87 -12.39 -12.03
CA PHE A 237 2.15 -11.71 -11.97
C PHE A 237 1.98 -10.20 -11.99
N GLU A 238 2.47 -9.52 -10.96
CA GLU A 238 2.41 -8.06 -10.88
C GLU A 238 3.80 -7.44 -10.88
N LEU A 239 3.93 -6.29 -11.54
CA LEU A 239 5.04 -5.37 -11.38
C LEU A 239 4.54 -4.12 -10.66
N ARG A 240 5.22 -3.74 -9.57
CA ARG A 240 4.99 -2.46 -8.91
C ARG A 240 6.20 -1.55 -9.06
N VAL A 241 5.94 -0.31 -9.48
CA VAL A 241 6.92 0.77 -9.60
C VAL A 241 6.55 1.85 -8.59
N ASN A 242 7.45 2.12 -7.65
CA ASN A 242 7.19 3.02 -6.51
C ASN A 242 5.91 2.65 -5.73
N GLY A 243 5.61 1.34 -5.64
CA GLY A 243 4.42 0.81 -4.97
C GLY A 243 3.14 0.76 -5.81
N LYS A 244 3.11 1.45 -6.95
CA LYS A 244 1.93 1.44 -7.82
C LYS A 244 2.02 0.27 -8.81
N PRO A 245 0.93 -0.51 -8.99
CA PRO A 245 0.90 -1.56 -10.00
C PRO A 245 0.97 -0.92 -11.41
N VAL A 246 1.82 -1.48 -12.27
CA VAL A 246 1.97 -1.08 -13.67
C VAL A 246 1.89 -2.30 -14.57
N ASN A 247 1.59 -2.09 -15.85
CA ASN A 247 1.60 -3.17 -16.83
C ASN A 247 3.02 -3.78 -16.91
N PRO A 248 3.22 -5.08 -16.59
CA PRO A 248 4.52 -5.72 -16.66
C PRO A 248 4.96 -6.08 -18.08
N THR A 249 4.04 -6.19 -19.05
CA THR A 249 4.33 -6.66 -20.42
C THR A 249 5.44 -5.88 -21.14
N PRO A 250 5.54 -4.54 -21.03
CA PRO A 250 6.66 -3.80 -21.62
C PRO A 250 8.04 -4.07 -21.00
N TYR A 251 8.11 -4.74 -19.84
CA TYR A 251 9.35 -5.02 -19.11
C TYR A 251 9.84 -6.47 -19.27
N LEU A 252 9.06 -7.34 -19.92
CA LEU A 252 9.22 -8.81 -20.01
C LEU A 252 9.89 -9.29 -21.30
#